data_AF-A0A1Q6M2V4-F1
#
_entry.id   AF-A0A1Q6M2V4-F1
#
_cell.length_a   1.000
_cell.length_b   1.000
_cell.length_c   1.000
_cell.angle_alpha   90.00
_cell.angle_beta   90.00
_cell.angle_gamma   90.00
#
_symmetry.space_group_name_H-M   'P 1'
#
loop_
_entity.id
_entity.type
_entity.pdbx_description
1 polymer ?
#
loop_
_entity_poly.entity_id
_entity_poly.type
_entity_poly.pdbx_seq_one_letter_code
_entity_poly.pdbx_strand_id
1 'polypeptide(L)'
;MWSIKEIKQKGKKTLKNNLWTLLLIGLFMTIVVGKYAVNNDSLSNLSVLKQFIEDRKNGKELTWIDKENPEVMLNKYFDEMISQMFSGNSSVITDVINDYNEKNNVTKGVFYTAFNIVTKGHEHVQKIIQTIASYENKGTILKILIIVVAVGGMAIKIFISYPIQIGETRIYLESRNYKKTKVYRMLYPFRKGRYLNVVKSMLRMEIYQLLWNLTIVGGIIKKYSYKMVMYIIAENPQISSKDAIRISREMMNGNKWRAFLLDLSFIGWNILQYITFGLAGIYVSPYYTATEVELYAFLRKEYIENKKYGYELLNDTKLYEENPGTASYPDAFEFERKKIKIDYNKNYELTSIILFFFIFSFVGWLWEVALYLFRDGILVNRGTLYGPWLPIYGTGCTLIVLLTKFKKFRKMLKNPFLTFGVVMFLCSAIEYATSWYIEVTTGIRYWDYTGVFLNINGRICLECSLFFGLGGALCVYIVAPFLERNLQRLTNKLKISMCIALLLIFGTDSVYSHFHPHVGEGISSSVENPTKVPNLIQRF
;
A
#
# COMPACT_ATOMS: atom_id res chain seq x y z
N MET A 1 7.53 -26.33 -29.03
CA MET A 1 7.68 -26.38 -27.56
C MET A 1 8.80 -25.41 -27.16
N TRP A 2 8.52 -24.38 -26.35
CA TRP A 2 9.48 -23.32 -25.95
C TRP A 2 10.68 -23.84 -25.14
N SER A 3 11.77 -23.07 -25.02
CA SER A 3 12.86 -23.38 -24.08
C SER A 3 13.09 -22.30 -23.01
N ILE A 4 13.47 -22.71 -21.79
CA ILE A 4 13.74 -21.78 -20.66
C ILE A 4 14.86 -20.79 -21.03
N LYS A 5 15.92 -21.25 -21.71
CA LYS A 5 17.06 -20.44 -22.15
C LYS A 5 16.61 -19.33 -23.13
N GLU A 6 15.82 -19.69 -24.14
CA GLU A 6 15.28 -18.77 -25.15
C GLU A 6 14.34 -17.73 -24.53
N ILE A 7 13.38 -18.15 -23.70
CA ILE A 7 12.42 -17.24 -23.05
C ILE A 7 13.14 -16.24 -22.14
N LYS A 8 14.17 -16.69 -21.40
CA LYS A 8 15.03 -15.80 -20.58
C LYS A 8 15.91 -14.86 -21.44
N GLN A 9 16.42 -15.32 -22.58
CA GLN A 9 17.13 -14.45 -23.52
C GLN A 9 16.22 -13.37 -24.12
N LYS A 10 14.98 -13.72 -24.51
CA LYS A 10 13.96 -12.77 -24.97
C LYS A 10 13.58 -11.79 -23.85
N GLY A 11 13.32 -12.26 -22.63
CA GLY A 11 13.04 -11.41 -21.47
C GLY A 11 14.16 -10.39 -21.19
N LYS A 12 15.43 -10.80 -21.31
CA LYS A 12 16.59 -9.91 -21.18
C LYS A 12 16.70 -8.88 -22.33
N LYS A 13 16.24 -9.21 -23.55
CA LYS A 13 16.13 -8.28 -24.69
C LYS A 13 15.02 -7.25 -24.46
N THR A 14 13.83 -7.71 -24.06
CA THR A 14 12.66 -6.89 -23.71
C THR A 14 12.99 -5.92 -22.56
N LEU A 15 13.71 -6.37 -21.53
CA LEU A 15 14.21 -5.49 -20.46
C LEU A 15 15.21 -4.46 -20.99
N LYS A 16 16.22 -4.86 -21.77
CA LYS A 16 17.21 -3.92 -22.34
C LYS A 16 16.55 -2.82 -23.20
N ASN A 17 15.50 -3.15 -23.95
CA ASN A 17 14.80 -2.19 -24.82
C ASN A 17 14.13 -1.02 -24.07
N ASN A 18 13.69 -1.22 -22.82
CA ASN A 18 12.92 -0.24 -22.04
C ASN A 18 13.51 -0.02 -20.63
N LEU A 19 14.81 -0.29 -20.44
CA LEU A 19 15.46 -0.48 -19.14
C LEU A 19 15.03 0.51 -18.06
N TRP A 20 15.24 1.82 -18.26
CA TRP A 20 14.91 2.85 -17.28
C TRP A 20 13.43 2.89 -16.89
N THR A 21 12.53 2.67 -17.85
CA THR A 21 11.07 2.63 -17.57
C THR A 21 10.73 1.42 -16.70
N LEU A 22 11.30 0.25 -16.99
CA LEU A 22 11.02 -0.98 -16.27
C LEU A 22 11.70 -1.03 -14.89
N LEU A 23 12.89 -0.46 -14.72
CA LEU A 23 13.53 -0.29 -13.41
C LEU A 23 12.72 0.65 -12.51
N LEU A 24 12.24 1.79 -13.04
CA LEU A 24 11.37 2.72 -12.30
C LEU A 24 10.04 2.08 -11.87
N ILE A 25 9.46 1.23 -12.73
CA ILE A 25 8.24 0.47 -12.39
C ILE A 25 8.55 -0.61 -11.36
N GLY A 26 9.65 -1.35 -11.50
CA GLY A 26 10.09 -2.32 -10.48
C GLY A 26 10.23 -1.68 -9.10
N LEU A 27 10.93 -0.53 -9.03
CA LEU A 27 11.08 0.26 -7.81
C LEU A 27 9.73 0.72 -7.24
N PHE A 28 8.84 1.27 -8.08
CA PHE A 28 7.49 1.68 -7.66
C PHE A 28 6.67 0.50 -7.12
N MET A 29 6.70 -0.65 -7.79
CA MET A 29 5.96 -1.85 -7.38
C MET A 29 6.50 -2.49 -6.10
N THR A 30 7.81 -2.36 -5.84
CA THR A 30 8.41 -2.73 -4.55
C THR A 30 7.94 -1.80 -3.44
N ILE A 31 8.06 -0.47 -3.62
CA ILE A 31 7.77 0.52 -2.56
C ILE A 31 6.26 0.65 -2.29
N VAL A 32 5.43 0.80 -3.32
CA VAL A 32 4.02 1.21 -3.19
C VAL A 32 3.06 0.01 -3.12
N VAL A 33 3.48 -1.15 -3.64
CA VAL A 33 2.63 -2.35 -3.70
C VAL A 33 3.17 -3.50 -2.85
N GLY A 34 4.40 -3.39 -2.31
CA GLY A 34 5.04 -4.44 -1.50
C GLY A 34 5.35 -5.72 -2.28
N LYS A 35 5.18 -5.72 -3.62
CA LYS A 35 5.14 -6.92 -4.47
C LYS A 35 6.43 -7.74 -4.43
N TYR A 36 7.55 -7.10 -4.06
CA TYR A 36 8.88 -7.68 -3.98
C TYR A 36 9.60 -7.31 -2.68
N ALA A 37 8.84 -7.05 -1.60
CA ALA A 37 9.42 -6.89 -0.27
C ALA A 37 10.27 -8.12 0.06
N VAL A 38 11.50 -7.90 0.50
CA VAL A 38 12.39 -8.97 0.96
C VAL A 38 11.91 -9.40 2.34
N ASN A 39 11.73 -10.70 2.57
CA ASN A 39 11.58 -11.20 3.93
C ASN A 39 12.80 -10.77 4.75
N ASN A 40 12.58 -10.23 5.96
CA ASN A 40 13.67 -9.72 6.83
C ASN A 40 14.64 -10.83 7.32
N ASP A 41 14.33 -12.09 7.05
CA ASP A 41 14.98 -13.33 7.49
C ASP A 41 16.47 -13.49 7.09
N SER A 42 17.04 -12.65 6.23
CA SER A 42 18.47 -12.76 5.85
C SER A 42 19.43 -12.10 6.83
N LEU A 43 18.96 -11.19 7.70
CA LEU A 43 19.81 -10.44 8.64
C LEU A 43 20.09 -11.18 9.96
N SER A 44 19.17 -12.04 10.43
CA SER A 44 19.36 -12.86 11.64
C SER A 44 20.55 -13.83 11.56
N ASN A 45 20.79 -14.38 10.36
CA ASN A 45 21.94 -15.26 10.10
C ASN A 45 23.30 -14.55 10.28
N LEU A 46 23.34 -13.22 10.10
CA LEU A 46 24.57 -12.43 10.26
C LEU A 46 24.85 -12.10 11.74
N SER A 47 23.82 -11.89 12.58
CA SER A 47 24.02 -11.70 14.02
C SER A 47 24.50 -12.97 14.71
N VAL A 48 23.96 -14.15 14.35
CA VAL A 48 24.43 -15.44 14.89
C VAL A 48 25.90 -15.67 14.56
N LEU A 49 26.32 -15.43 13.30
CA LEU A 49 27.72 -15.60 12.91
C LEU A 49 28.64 -14.60 13.63
N LYS A 50 28.20 -13.34 13.78
CA LYS A 50 28.98 -12.29 14.45
C LYS A 50 29.13 -12.57 15.95
N GLN A 51 28.06 -13.01 16.61
CA GLN A 51 28.07 -13.33 18.04
C GLN A 51 28.87 -14.61 18.33
N PHE A 52 28.82 -15.63 17.45
CA PHE A 52 29.72 -16.79 17.52
C PHE A 52 31.19 -16.38 17.38
N ILE A 53 31.49 -15.45 16.48
CA ILE A 53 32.85 -14.89 16.32
C ILE A 53 33.26 -14.09 17.56
N GLU A 54 32.39 -13.25 18.12
CA GLU A 54 32.69 -12.42 19.30
C GLU A 54 32.84 -13.26 20.58
N ASP A 55 31.99 -14.27 20.82
CA ASP A 55 32.14 -15.19 21.96
C ASP A 55 33.41 -16.05 21.87
N ARG A 56 33.83 -16.44 20.65
CA ARG A 56 35.13 -17.06 20.41
C ARG A 56 36.31 -16.09 20.61
N LYS A 57 36.15 -14.83 20.24
CA LYS A 57 37.18 -13.79 20.39
C LYS A 57 37.36 -13.33 21.84
N ASN A 58 36.29 -13.40 22.62
CA ASN A 58 36.25 -13.06 24.05
C ASN A 58 36.54 -14.27 24.97
N GLY A 59 36.90 -15.44 24.41
CA GLY A 59 37.41 -16.57 25.17
C GLY A 59 36.40 -17.31 26.04
N LYS A 60 35.09 -17.26 25.74
CA LYS A 60 34.12 -18.11 26.43
C LYS A 60 34.41 -19.59 26.14
N GLU A 61 34.64 -20.36 27.19
CA GLU A 61 34.63 -21.83 27.08
C GLU A 61 33.22 -22.35 26.84
N LEU A 62 33.10 -23.30 25.92
CA LEU A 62 31.92 -24.16 25.77
C LEU A 62 31.77 -25.05 27.00
N THR A 63 30.53 -25.25 27.47
CA THR A 63 30.29 -26.10 28.64
C THR A 63 30.61 -27.57 28.30
N TRP A 64 30.84 -28.41 29.32
CA TRP A 64 31.20 -29.82 29.10
C TRP A 64 30.18 -30.58 28.23
N ILE A 65 28.88 -30.26 28.36
CA ILE A 65 27.80 -30.82 27.53
C ILE A 65 27.98 -30.46 26.04
N ASP A 66 28.37 -29.21 25.75
CA ASP A 66 28.60 -28.72 24.39
C ASP A 66 29.87 -29.33 23.74
N LYS A 67 30.78 -29.90 24.54
CA LYS A 67 32.03 -30.53 24.07
C LYS A 67 31.87 -32.00 23.69
N GLU A 68 30.89 -32.72 24.26
CA GLU A 68 30.69 -34.17 24.01
C GLU A 68 29.62 -34.50 22.96
N ASN A 69 28.61 -33.64 22.75
CA ASN A 69 27.53 -33.89 21.78
C ASN A 69 27.27 -32.71 20.83
N PRO A 70 27.94 -32.69 19.65
CA PRO A 70 27.77 -31.62 18.65
C PRO A 70 26.33 -31.43 18.16
N GLU A 71 25.54 -32.51 18.05
CA GLU A 71 24.14 -32.43 17.64
C GLU A 71 23.25 -31.74 18.68
N VAL A 72 23.54 -31.88 19.98
CA VAL A 72 22.78 -31.21 21.05
C VAL A 72 23.07 -29.70 21.05
N MET A 73 24.33 -29.31 20.84
CA MET A 73 24.69 -27.90 20.63
C MET A 73 24.02 -27.34 19.37
N LEU A 74 24.07 -28.07 18.26
CA LEU A 74 23.47 -27.65 16.99
C LEU A 74 21.96 -27.50 17.10
N ASN A 75 21.26 -28.47 17.70
CA ASN A 75 19.81 -28.44 17.91
C ASN A 75 19.40 -27.31 18.86
N LYS A 76 20.15 -27.04 19.93
CA LYS A 76 19.90 -25.90 20.83
C LYS A 76 19.95 -24.56 20.08
N TYR A 77 20.97 -24.36 19.23
CA TYR A 77 21.03 -23.18 18.36
C TYR A 77 19.94 -23.20 17.26
N PHE A 78 19.52 -24.37 16.78
CA PHE A 78 18.43 -24.51 15.82
C PHE A 78 17.07 -24.15 16.43
N ASP A 79 16.81 -24.53 17.68
CA ASP A 79 15.60 -24.20 18.43
C ASP A 79 15.57 -22.72 18.84
N GLU A 80 16.71 -22.12 19.23
CA GLU A 80 16.81 -20.66 19.36
C GLU A 80 16.58 -19.96 18.02
N MET A 81 17.13 -20.45 16.91
CA MET A 81 16.96 -19.87 15.58
C MET A 81 15.52 -20.03 15.06
N ILE A 82 14.84 -21.14 15.36
CA ILE A 82 13.42 -21.37 15.06
C ILE A 82 12.54 -20.48 15.95
N SER A 83 12.83 -20.38 17.24
CA SER A 83 12.15 -19.46 18.16
C SER A 83 12.29 -18.02 17.66
N GLN A 84 13.48 -17.59 17.22
CA GLN A 84 13.72 -16.27 16.66
C GLN A 84 13.06 -16.07 15.28
N MET A 85 13.00 -17.10 14.42
CA MET A 85 12.24 -17.07 13.16
C MET A 85 10.73 -16.79 13.39
N PHE A 86 10.16 -17.21 14.51
CA PHE A 86 8.76 -16.93 14.86
C PHE A 86 8.55 -15.72 15.80
N SER A 87 9.58 -15.27 16.54
CA SER A 87 9.46 -14.20 17.55
C SER A 87 10.13 -12.86 17.21
N GLY A 88 11.10 -12.80 16.28
CA GLY A 88 11.55 -11.57 15.59
C GLY A 88 11.93 -10.36 16.48
N ASN A 89 13.04 -10.44 17.22
CA ASN A 89 13.52 -9.30 18.04
C ASN A 89 14.10 -8.15 17.19
N SER A 90 13.56 -6.94 17.37
CA SER A 90 13.89 -5.71 16.63
C SER A 90 15.04 -4.88 17.20
N SER A 91 15.24 -4.92 18.53
CA SER A 91 16.03 -3.92 19.29
C SER A 91 17.49 -3.79 18.88
N VAL A 92 18.23 -4.90 18.85
CA VAL A 92 19.71 -4.91 18.71
C VAL A 92 20.20 -4.19 17.45
N ILE A 93 19.43 -4.20 16.36
CA ILE A 93 19.79 -3.53 15.10
C ILE A 93 19.61 -2.01 15.21
N THR A 94 18.56 -1.56 15.92
CA THR A 94 18.30 -0.12 16.17
C THR A 94 19.40 0.49 17.04
N ASP A 95 19.86 -0.20 18.08
CA ASP A 95 20.89 0.31 18.99
C ASP A 95 22.24 0.48 18.28
N VAL A 96 22.66 -0.52 17.48
CA VAL A 96 23.92 -0.47 16.71
C VAL A 96 23.88 0.62 15.62
N ILE A 97 22.73 0.87 15.00
CA ILE A 97 22.57 1.93 14.00
C ILE A 97 22.56 3.32 14.66
N ASN A 98 22.04 3.48 15.88
CA ASN A 98 22.13 4.74 16.61
C ASN A 98 23.59 5.07 16.99
N ASP A 99 24.31 4.14 17.63
CA ASP A 99 25.71 4.34 18.06
C ASP A 99 26.63 4.74 16.89
N TYR A 100 26.46 4.10 15.73
CA TYR A 100 27.22 4.46 14.53
C TYR A 100 26.87 5.86 14.00
N ASN A 101 25.59 6.24 13.98
CA ASN A 101 25.16 7.54 13.46
C ASN A 101 25.54 8.70 14.39
N GLU A 102 25.49 8.52 15.71
CA GLU A 102 25.93 9.52 16.68
C GLU A 102 27.45 9.75 16.60
N LYS A 103 28.25 8.69 16.41
CA LYS A 103 29.70 8.80 16.21
C LYS A 103 30.12 9.46 14.89
N ASN A 104 29.23 9.53 13.88
CA ASN A 104 29.56 10.00 12.52
C ASN A 104 28.74 11.22 12.04
N ASN A 105 27.87 11.80 12.87
CA ASN A 105 27.05 12.99 12.55
C ASN A 105 26.24 12.89 11.24
N VAL A 106 25.73 11.70 10.90
CA VAL A 106 24.99 11.45 9.65
C VAL A 106 23.50 11.80 9.83
N THR A 107 22.93 12.57 8.89
CA THR A 107 21.50 12.92 8.91
C THR A 107 20.62 11.78 8.33
N LYS A 108 19.61 11.38 9.12
CA LYS A 108 18.66 10.25 8.91
C LYS A 108 17.77 10.43 7.64
N GLY A 109 18.32 10.21 6.44
CA GLY A 109 17.65 10.42 5.14
C GLY A 109 16.57 9.40 4.75
N VAL A 110 15.90 9.59 3.60
CA VAL A 110 14.69 8.83 3.16
C VAL A 110 14.84 7.29 3.22
N PHE A 111 16.03 6.75 2.94
CA PHE A 111 16.31 5.32 3.05
C PHE A 111 16.11 4.78 4.48
N TYR A 112 16.46 5.58 5.50
CA TYR A 112 16.22 5.23 6.89
C TYR A 112 14.72 5.05 7.15
N THR A 113 13.91 6.04 6.78
CA THR A 113 12.45 6.01 6.99
C THR A 113 11.80 4.81 6.29
N ALA A 114 12.23 4.50 5.07
CA ALA A 114 11.75 3.34 4.32
C ALA A 114 12.13 2.00 5.00
N PHE A 115 13.36 1.89 5.54
CA PHE A 115 13.82 0.70 6.26
C PHE A 115 13.03 0.49 7.57
N ASN A 116 12.84 1.55 8.35
CA ASN A 116 12.17 1.54 9.65
C ASN A 116 10.69 1.06 9.57
N ILE A 117 10.00 1.40 8.48
CA ILE A 117 8.63 0.95 8.21
C ILE A 117 8.56 -0.56 7.94
N VAL A 118 9.61 -1.14 7.33
CA VAL A 118 9.66 -2.57 6.98
C VAL A 118 10.11 -3.44 8.15
N THR A 119 10.89 -2.91 9.10
CA THR A 119 11.36 -3.65 10.27
C THR A 119 10.40 -3.59 11.47
N LYS A 120 9.79 -2.44 11.77
CA LYS A 120 8.98 -2.27 12.99
C LYS A 120 7.61 -2.95 12.99
N GLY A 121 7.10 -3.35 11.81
CA GLY A 121 5.77 -3.97 11.69
C GLY A 121 5.53 -5.21 12.57
N HIS A 122 6.60 -5.97 12.90
CA HIS A 122 6.50 -7.17 13.74
C HIS A 122 6.31 -6.84 15.23
N GLU A 123 7.04 -5.87 15.76
CA GLU A 123 6.95 -5.45 17.17
C GLU A 123 5.58 -4.82 17.49
N HIS A 124 5.00 -4.10 16.53
CA HIS A 124 3.64 -3.58 16.64
C HIS A 124 2.58 -4.69 16.64
N VAL A 125 2.75 -5.76 15.85
CA VAL A 125 1.86 -6.94 15.91
C VAL A 125 1.93 -7.64 17.27
N GLN A 126 3.12 -7.79 17.86
CA GLN A 126 3.27 -8.32 19.23
C GLN A 126 2.53 -7.44 20.26
N LYS A 127 2.65 -6.12 20.18
CA LYS A 127 1.95 -5.19 21.07
C LYS A 127 0.44 -5.21 20.89
N ILE A 128 -0.08 -5.31 19.66
CA ILE A 128 -1.52 -5.53 19.38
C ILE A 128 -2.02 -6.80 20.09
N ILE A 129 -1.26 -7.91 19.98
CA ILE A 129 -1.63 -9.18 20.63
C ILE A 129 -1.65 -9.03 22.16
N GLN A 130 -0.67 -8.35 22.76
CA GLN A 130 -0.59 -8.12 24.20
C GLN A 130 -1.67 -7.16 24.73
N THR A 131 -1.94 -6.04 24.04
CA THR A 131 -3.01 -5.09 24.40
C THR A 131 -4.41 -5.71 24.25
N ILE A 132 -4.60 -6.65 23.33
CA ILE A 132 -5.86 -7.41 23.24
C ILE A 132 -5.95 -8.51 24.31
N ALA A 133 -4.80 -9.02 24.79
CA ALA A 133 -4.75 -9.99 25.88
C ALA A 133 -5.04 -9.41 27.28
N SER A 134 -5.18 -8.08 27.44
CA SER A 134 -5.49 -7.43 28.74
C SER A 134 -6.97 -7.08 28.95
N TYR A 135 -7.79 -6.96 27.90
CA TYR A 135 -9.24 -6.69 28.01
C TYR A 135 -10.00 -7.86 28.67
N GLU A 136 -11.18 -7.65 29.28
CA GLU A 136 -11.92 -8.79 29.86
C GLU A 136 -12.53 -9.72 28.79
N ASN A 137 -13.09 -9.16 27.71
CA ASN A 137 -13.82 -9.92 26.68
C ASN A 137 -12.95 -10.28 25.45
N LYS A 138 -11.71 -10.72 25.72
CA LYS A 138 -10.57 -10.90 24.80
C LYS A 138 -10.94 -11.51 23.45
N GLY A 139 -11.64 -12.64 23.48
CA GLY A 139 -11.85 -13.50 22.31
C GLY A 139 -12.76 -12.91 21.23
N THR A 140 -13.68 -12.00 21.58
CA THR A 140 -14.68 -11.48 20.62
C THR A 140 -14.16 -10.26 19.88
N ILE A 141 -13.57 -9.31 20.60
CA ILE A 141 -12.99 -8.09 20.02
C ILE A 141 -11.81 -8.44 19.10
N LEU A 142 -10.95 -9.40 19.49
CA LEU A 142 -9.86 -9.91 18.66
C LEU A 142 -10.35 -10.43 17.30
N LYS A 143 -11.40 -11.26 17.30
CA LYS A 143 -11.97 -11.85 16.07
C LYS A 143 -12.53 -10.75 15.16
N ILE A 144 -13.24 -9.78 15.72
CA ILE A 144 -13.79 -8.65 14.95
C ILE A 144 -12.64 -7.81 14.33
N LEU A 145 -11.61 -7.48 15.10
CA LEU A 145 -10.49 -6.67 14.62
C LEU A 145 -9.67 -7.40 13.54
N ILE A 146 -9.38 -8.69 13.72
CA ILE A 146 -8.75 -9.53 12.68
C ILE A 146 -9.59 -9.53 11.39
N ILE A 147 -10.91 -9.70 11.50
CA ILE A 147 -11.82 -9.68 10.33
C ILE A 147 -11.78 -8.30 9.65
N VAL A 148 -11.84 -7.20 10.41
CA VAL A 148 -11.80 -5.83 9.85
C VAL A 148 -10.47 -5.55 9.14
N VAL A 149 -9.33 -5.89 9.75
CA VAL A 149 -8.00 -5.70 9.14
C VAL A 149 -7.82 -6.59 7.91
N ALA A 150 -8.24 -7.86 7.98
CA ALA A 150 -8.18 -8.78 6.84
C ALA A 150 -9.07 -8.31 5.67
N VAL A 151 -10.31 -7.88 5.94
CA VAL A 151 -11.23 -7.33 4.92
C VAL A 151 -10.69 -6.01 4.34
N GLY A 152 -10.12 -5.12 5.16
CA GLY A 152 -9.51 -3.88 4.71
C GLY A 152 -8.30 -4.10 3.80
N GLY A 153 -7.36 -4.94 4.22
CA GLY A 153 -6.20 -5.33 3.40
C GLY A 153 -6.61 -6.05 2.12
N MET A 154 -7.60 -6.94 2.19
CA MET A 154 -8.17 -7.62 1.02
C MET A 154 -8.84 -6.63 0.06
N ALA A 155 -9.56 -5.61 0.57
CA ALA A 155 -10.14 -4.55 -0.25
C ALA A 155 -9.06 -3.71 -0.95
N ILE A 156 -7.99 -3.30 -0.26
CA ILE A 156 -6.85 -2.60 -0.88
C ILE A 156 -6.21 -3.48 -1.97
N LYS A 157 -6.04 -4.78 -1.72
CA LYS A 157 -5.54 -5.76 -2.70
C LYS A 157 -6.43 -5.80 -3.96
N ILE A 158 -7.74 -5.93 -3.77
CA ILE A 158 -8.76 -6.06 -4.84
C ILE A 158 -8.91 -4.78 -5.66
N PHE A 159 -9.11 -3.64 -5.00
CA PHE A 159 -9.54 -2.39 -5.64
C PHE A 159 -8.38 -1.47 -6.06
N ILE A 160 -7.17 -1.66 -5.52
CA ILE A 160 -6.00 -0.82 -5.81
C ILE A 160 -4.85 -1.67 -6.37
N SER A 161 -4.40 -2.69 -5.64
CA SER A 161 -3.20 -3.46 -6.01
C SER A 161 -3.34 -4.18 -7.36
N TYR A 162 -4.38 -4.98 -7.59
CA TYR A 162 -4.53 -5.68 -8.88
C TYR A 162 -4.74 -4.75 -10.09
N PRO A 163 -5.57 -3.69 -10.02
CA PRO A 163 -5.64 -2.69 -11.09
C PRO A 163 -4.30 -2.02 -11.42
N ILE A 164 -3.41 -1.84 -10.44
CA ILE A 164 -2.03 -1.36 -10.68
C ILE A 164 -1.18 -2.47 -11.33
N GLN A 165 -1.22 -3.71 -10.81
CA GLN A 165 -0.46 -4.84 -11.36
C GLN A 165 -0.85 -5.20 -12.81
N ILE A 166 -2.12 -5.10 -13.21
CA ILE A 166 -2.51 -5.28 -14.62
C ILE A 166 -1.99 -4.12 -15.49
N GLY A 167 -1.86 -2.92 -14.93
CA GLY A 167 -1.20 -1.79 -15.57
C GLY A 167 0.30 -1.99 -15.75
N GLU A 168 0.97 -2.57 -14.75
CA GLU A 168 2.36 -3.04 -14.83
C GLU A 168 2.49 -4.09 -15.95
N THR A 169 1.70 -5.18 -15.93
CA THR A 169 1.71 -6.22 -16.97
C THR A 169 1.48 -5.64 -18.37
N ARG A 170 0.59 -4.67 -18.53
CA ARG A 170 0.37 -3.96 -19.80
C ARG A 170 1.63 -3.26 -20.30
N ILE A 171 2.44 -2.66 -19.42
CA ILE A 171 3.71 -2.05 -19.82
C ILE A 171 4.72 -3.08 -20.30
N TYR A 172 4.87 -4.22 -19.62
CA TYR A 172 5.80 -5.26 -20.07
C TYR A 172 5.37 -5.86 -21.42
N LEU A 173 4.06 -6.07 -21.64
CA LEU A 173 3.51 -6.47 -22.95
C LEU A 173 3.86 -5.45 -24.05
N GLU A 174 3.69 -4.15 -23.80
CA GLU A 174 4.08 -3.10 -24.75
C GLU A 174 5.61 -3.00 -24.93
N SER A 175 6.40 -3.28 -23.88
CA SER A 175 7.88 -3.18 -23.90
C SER A 175 8.57 -4.20 -24.80
N ARG A 176 7.85 -5.26 -25.22
CA ARG A 176 8.35 -6.27 -26.16
C ARG A 176 8.69 -5.64 -27.52
N ASN A 177 7.70 -4.97 -28.10
CA ASN A 177 7.73 -4.49 -29.48
C ASN A 177 8.01 -2.98 -29.55
N TYR A 178 7.75 -2.22 -28.49
CA TYR A 178 7.88 -0.75 -28.47
C TYR A 178 9.01 -0.29 -27.54
N LYS A 179 9.95 0.51 -28.06
CA LYS A 179 11.17 0.96 -27.35
C LYS A 179 10.98 2.20 -26.45
N LYS A 180 9.84 2.88 -26.54
CA LYS A 180 9.52 4.07 -25.72
C LYS A 180 8.17 3.91 -25.02
N THR A 181 8.04 2.86 -24.22
CA THR A 181 6.91 2.73 -23.26
C THR A 181 6.97 3.84 -22.20
N LYS A 182 5.85 4.15 -21.56
CA LYS A 182 5.68 5.32 -20.69
C LYS A 182 5.02 4.90 -19.37
N VAL A 183 5.58 5.30 -18.22
CA VAL A 183 5.11 4.86 -16.88
C VAL A 183 3.61 5.11 -16.65
N TYR A 184 3.01 6.17 -17.22
CA TYR A 184 1.56 6.43 -17.08
C TYR A 184 0.65 5.33 -17.66
N ARG A 185 1.17 4.43 -18.51
CA ARG A 185 0.44 3.26 -19.03
C ARG A 185 0.03 2.31 -17.90
N MET A 186 0.65 2.40 -16.71
CA MET A 186 0.21 1.72 -15.50
C MET A 186 -1.23 2.12 -15.08
N LEU A 187 -1.68 3.30 -15.48
CA LEU A 187 -3.07 3.76 -15.31
C LEU A 187 -4.01 3.25 -16.42
N TYR A 188 -3.65 2.22 -17.20
CA TYR A 188 -4.45 1.69 -18.31
C TYR A 188 -5.75 0.97 -17.86
N PRO A 189 -5.76 0.18 -16.77
CA PRO A 189 -6.99 -0.44 -16.23
C PRO A 189 -8.03 0.55 -15.69
N PHE A 190 -7.59 1.73 -15.22
CA PHE A 190 -8.47 2.76 -14.66
C PHE A 190 -9.25 3.57 -15.73
N ARG A 191 -9.17 3.18 -17.02
CA ARG A 191 -9.73 3.94 -18.17
C ARG A 191 -10.96 3.25 -18.79
N LYS A 192 -11.80 4.06 -19.46
CA LYS A 192 -12.93 3.64 -20.34
C LYS A 192 -13.66 2.36 -19.88
N GLY A 193 -14.13 2.33 -18.62
CA GLY A 193 -14.97 1.25 -18.07
C GLY A 193 -14.24 -0.06 -17.69
N ARG A 194 -12.96 -0.21 -18.04
CA ARG A 194 -12.18 -1.44 -17.85
C ARG A 194 -12.03 -1.85 -16.37
N TYR A 195 -11.94 -0.87 -15.48
CA TYR A 195 -11.65 -1.04 -14.05
C TYR A 195 -12.55 -2.08 -13.36
N LEU A 196 -13.87 -2.01 -13.56
CA LEU A 196 -14.80 -2.94 -12.90
C LEU A 196 -14.66 -4.38 -13.43
N ASN A 197 -14.35 -4.56 -14.72
CA ASN A 197 -14.12 -5.88 -15.31
C ASN A 197 -12.77 -6.48 -14.87
N VAL A 198 -11.74 -5.64 -14.72
CA VAL A 198 -10.46 -6.00 -14.11
C VAL A 198 -10.65 -6.46 -12.65
N VAL A 199 -11.28 -5.63 -11.81
CA VAL A 199 -11.54 -5.94 -10.40
C VAL A 199 -12.37 -7.22 -10.25
N LYS A 200 -13.47 -7.35 -11.01
CA LYS A 200 -14.35 -8.53 -11.03
C LYS A 200 -13.63 -9.81 -11.45
N SER A 201 -12.69 -9.72 -12.39
CA SER A 201 -11.95 -10.89 -12.88
C SER A 201 -10.85 -11.32 -11.92
N MET A 202 -10.12 -10.37 -11.33
CA MET A 202 -9.09 -10.66 -10.34
C MET A 202 -9.69 -11.16 -9.02
N LEU A 203 -10.80 -10.56 -8.55
CA LEU A 203 -11.56 -11.08 -7.40
C LEU A 203 -12.01 -12.53 -7.63
N ARG A 204 -12.51 -12.87 -8.82
CA ARG A 204 -12.91 -14.25 -9.14
C ARG A 204 -11.73 -15.22 -9.18
N MET A 205 -10.60 -14.81 -9.75
CA MET A 205 -9.37 -15.60 -9.76
C MET A 205 -8.88 -15.87 -8.34
N GLU A 206 -8.85 -14.85 -7.48
CA GLU A 206 -8.45 -14.97 -6.07
C GLU A 206 -9.39 -15.86 -5.27
N ILE A 207 -10.71 -15.75 -5.43
CA ILE A 207 -11.68 -16.65 -4.77
C ILE A 207 -11.41 -18.11 -5.18
N TYR A 208 -11.17 -18.38 -6.46
CA TYR A 208 -10.81 -19.73 -6.91
C TYR A 208 -9.45 -20.18 -6.38
N GLN A 209 -8.42 -19.33 -6.39
CA GLN A 209 -7.11 -19.69 -5.84
C GLN A 209 -7.17 -19.94 -4.32
N LEU A 210 -7.94 -19.15 -3.58
CA LEU A 210 -8.19 -19.34 -2.14
C LEU A 210 -8.86 -20.69 -1.86
N LEU A 211 -9.92 -21.04 -2.61
CA LEU A 211 -10.56 -22.35 -2.51
C LEU A 211 -9.61 -23.50 -2.86
N TRP A 212 -8.72 -23.32 -3.84
CA TRP A 212 -7.70 -24.33 -4.16
C TRP A 212 -6.56 -24.38 -3.14
N ASN A 213 -6.21 -23.29 -2.45
CA ASN A 213 -5.21 -23.26 -1.38
C ASN A 213 -5.64 -24.08 -0.15
N LEU A 214 -6.94 -24.36 0.04
CA LEU A 214 -7.43 -25.35 1.01
C LEU A 214 -6.94 -26.79 0.72
N THR A 215 -6.36 -27.01 -0.46
CA THR A 215 -5.70 -28.27 -0.84
C THR A 215 -4.23 -27.99 -1.16
N ILE A 216 -3.29 -28.61 -0.45
CA ILE A 216 -1.85 -28.34 -0.61
C ILE A 216 -1.40 -28.57 -2.08
N VAL A 217 -1.75 -29.73 -2.64
CA VAL A 217 -1.41 -30.10 -4.02
C VAL A 217 -2.18 -29.26 -5.04
N GLY A 218 -3.48 -29.03 -4.82
CA GLY A 218 -4.32 -28.28 -5.73
C GLY A 218 -3.94 -26.80 -5.81
N GLY A 219 -3.62 -26.16 -4.68
CA GLY A 219 -3.18 -24.76 -4.62
C GLY A 219 -1.96 -24.51 -5.51
N ILE A 220 -0.94 -25.37 -5.42
CA ILE A 220 0.27 -25.31 -6.26
C ILE A 220 -0.07 -25.48 -7.75
N ILE A 221 -0.81 -26.54 -8.11
CA ILE A 221 -1.18 -26.82 -9.50
C ILE A 221 -2.03 -25.67 -10.10
N LYS A 222 -2.86 -25.02 -9.28
CA LYS A 222 -3.80 -23.99 -9.72
C LYS A 222 -3.15 -22.61 -9.81
N LYS A 223 -2.15 -22.32 -8.95
CA LYS A 223 -1.24 -21.17 -9.11
C LYS A 223 -0.60 -21.18 -10.51
N TYR A 224 -0.06 -22.32 -10.94
CA TYR A 224 0.46 -22.47 -12.30
C TYR A 224 -0.63 -22.51 -13.39
N SER A 225 -1.85 -22.94 -13.07
CA SER A 225 -2.98 -22.90 -14.02
C SER A 225 -3.52 -21.49 -14.27
N TYR A 226 -3.36 -20.57 -13.32
CA TYR A 226 -3.84 -19.19 -13.39
C TYR A 226 -2.73 -18.16 -13.71
N LYS A 227 -1.47 -18.59 -13.82
CA LYS A 227 -0.29 -17.74 -14.10
C LYS A 227 -0.46 -16.81 -15.31
N MET A 228 -1.27 -17.17 -16.32
CA MET A 228 -1.51 -16.35 -17.52
C MET A 228 -2.71 -15.38 -17.41
N VAL A 229 -3.56 -15.47 -16.38
CA VAL A 229 -4.81 -14.69 -16.26
C VAL A 229 -4.58 -13.18 -16.32
N MET A 230 -3.59 -12.66 -15.60
CA MET A 230 -3.26 -11.23 -15.59
C MET A 230 -2.83 -10.72 -16.96
N TYR A 231 -2.11 -11.54 -17.73
CA TYR A 231 -1.62 -11.22 -19.06
C TYR A 231 -2.77 -11.15 -20.08
N ILE A 232 -3.71 -12.11 -20.01
CA ILE A 232 -4.92 -12.12 -20.85
C ILE A 232 -5.80 -10.89 -20.56
N ILE A 233 -5.96 -10.50 -19.29
CA ILE A 233 -6.75 -9.32 -18.91
C ILE A 233 -6.01 -8.01 -19.23
N ALA A 234 -4.67 -7.97 -19.18
CA ALA A 234 -3.88 -6.82 -19.63
C ALA A 234 -3.94 -6.63 -21.15
N GLU A 235 -4.05 -7.73 -21.90
CA GLU A 235 -4.31 -7.71 -23.34
C GLU A 235 -5.73 -7.21 -23.65
N ASN A 236 -6.75 -7.90 -23.12
CA ASN A 236 -8.17 -7.58 -23.31
C ASN A 236 -8.90 -7.36 -21.97
N PRO A 237 -8.95 -6.12 -21.45
CA PRO A 237 -9.63 -5.82 -20.18
C PRO A 237 -11.17 -5.91 -20.20
N GLN A 238 -11.77 -6.22 -21.35
CA GLN A 238 -13.21 -6.45 -21.48
C GLN A 238 -13.58 -7.94 -21.54
N ILE A 239 -12.58 -8.83 -21.52
CA ILE A 239 -12.80 -10.27 -21.46
C ILE A 239 -13.59 -10.65 -20.21
N SER A 240 -14.45 -11.67 -20.32
CA SER A 240 -15.16 -12.16 -19.14
C SER A 240 -14.23 -12.90 -18.19
N SER A 241 -14.46 -12.68 -16.89
CA SER A 241 -13.78 -13.39 -15.79
C SER A 241 -13.82 -14.93 -15.88
N LYS A 242 -14.78 -15.53 -16.60
CA LYS A 242 -14.79 -16.98 -16.82
C LYS A 242 -13.77 -17.37 -17.90
N ASP A 243 -13.69 -16.57 -18.96
CA ASP A 243 -12.96 -16.92 -20.18
C ASP A 243 -11.46 -16.67 -20.01
N ALA A 244 -11.04 -15.59 -19.36
CA ALA A 244 -9.63 -15.39 -19.00
C ALA A 244 -9.07 -16.54 -18.13
N ILE A 245 -9.86 -17.01 -17.16
CA ILE A 245 -9.49 -18.12 -16.28
C ILE A 245 -9.49 -19.45 -17.04
N ARG A 246 -10.42 -19.66 -17.98
CA ARG A 246 -10.46 -20.85 -18.84
C ARG A 246 -9.29 -20.88 -19.82
N ILE A 247 -9.05 -19.81 -20.56
CA ILE A 247 -7.95 -19.67 -21.53
C ILE A 247 -6.61 -19.87 -20.82
N SER A 248 -6.38 -19.25 -19.65
CA SER A 248 -5.17 -19.51 -18.84
C SER A 248 -5.01 -20.99 -18.48
N ARG A 249 -6.08 -21.67 -18.02
CA ARG A 249 -6.03 -23.09 -17.68
C ARG A 249 -5.66 -23.99 -18.87
N GLU A 250 -6.16 -23.64 -20.06
CA GLU A 250 -5.94 -24.40 -21.30
C GLU A 250 -4.56 -24.10 -21.92
N MET A 251 -4.10 -22.83 -21.95
CA MET A 251 -2.71 -22.45 -22.28
C MET A 251 -1.71 -23.16 -21.37
N MET A 252 -1.99 -23.19 -20.08
CA MET A 252 -1.16 -23.85 -19.07
C MET A 252 -1.39 -25.38 -19.02
N ASN A 253 -2.15 -25.98 -19.93
CA ASN A 253 -2.16 -27.45 -20.04
C ASN A 253 -0.89 -27.95 -20.72
N GLY A 254 -0.32 -29.06 -20.24
CA GLY A 254 1.04 -29.51 -20.57
C GLY A 254 2.19 -28.61 -20.05
N ASN A 255 1.97 -27.29 -19.93
CA ASN A 255 3.02 -26.32 -19.65
C ASN A 255 3.36 -26.09 -18.15
N LYS A 256 2.53 -26.53 -17.20
CA LYS A 256 2.68 -26.23 -15.75
C LYS A 256 4.06 -26.58 -15.19
N TRP A 257 4.53 -27.81 -15.41
CA TRP A 257 5.82 -28.29 -14.93
C TRP A 257 6.99 -27.46 -15.46
N ARG A 258 6.91 -27.03 -16.73
CA ARG A 258 7.97 -26.25 -17.37
C ARG A 258 7.97 -24.80 -16.89
N ALA A 259 6.81 -24.24 -16.55
CA ALA A 259 6.72 -22.96 -15.85
C ALA A 259 7.25 -23.05 -14.41
N PHE A 260 7.05 -24.15 -13.70
CA PHE A 260 7.70 -24.40 -12.41
C PHE A 260 9.23 -24.49 -12.54
N LEU A 261 9.75 -25.20 -13.54
CA LEU A 261 11.20 -25.22 -13.84
C LEU A 261 11.73 -23.85 -14.28
N LEU A 262 10.92 -23.03 -14.97
CA LEU A 262 11.27 -21.64 -15.29
C LEU A 262 11.41 -20.82 -14.00
N ASP A 263 10.45 -20.90 -13.09
CA ASP A 263 10.48 -20.18 -11.81
C ASP A 263 11.65 -20.65 -10.92
N LEU A 264 11.91 -21.96 -10.83
CA LEU A 264 13.10 -22.52 -10.18
C LEU A 264 14.41 -21.99 -10.80
N SER A 265 14.45 -21.73 -12.11
CA SER A 265 15.65 -21.15 -12.75
C SER A 265 15.95 -19.71 -12.30
N PHE A 266 15.10 -19.09 -11.48
CA PHE A 266 15.37 -17.82 -10.80
C PHE A 266 15.80 -17.96 -9.33
N ILE A 267 15.89 -19.17 -8.77
CA ILE A 267 16.26 -19.35 -7.35
C ILE A 267 17.60 -18.70 -6.98
N GLY A 268 18.62 -18.77 -7.84
CA GLY A 268 19.90 -18.07 -7.66
C GLY A 268 19.79 -16.54 -7.72
N TRP A 269 18.82 -15.99 -8.45
CA TRP A 269 18.53 -14.56 -8.45
C TRP A 269 17.78 -14.13 -7.19
N ASN A 270 16.93 -15.00 -6.64
CA ASN A 270 16.27 -14.77 -5.34
C ASN A 270 17.34 -14.79 -4.22
N ILE A 271 18.25 -15.77 -4.21
CA ILE A 271 19.40 -15.84 -3.30
C ILE A 271 20.24 -14.55 -3.40
N LEU A 272 20.55 -14.07 -4.61
CA LEU A 272 21.24 -12.80 -4.80
C LEU A 272 20.43 -11.60 -4.27
N GLN A 273 19.10 -11.60 -4.38
CA GLN A 273 18.23 -10.57 -3.80
C GLN A 273 18.27 -10.58 -2.26
N TYR A 274 18.34 -11.75 -1.61
CA TYR A 274 18.53 -11.85 -0.15
C TYR A 274 19.93 -11.36 0.29
N ILE A 275 20.98 -11.76 -0.42
CA ILE A 275 22.38 -11.36 -0.14
C ILE A 275 22.60 -9.85 -0.32
N THR A 276 21.92 -9.23 -1.29
CA THR A 276 22.05 -7.79 -1.59
C THR A 276 21.00 -6.91 -0.89
N PHE A 277 20.35 -7.42 0.17
CA PHE A 277 19.32 -6.71 0.94
C PHE A 277 18.23 -6.07 0.06
N GLY A 278 17.83 -6.76 -1.02
CA GLY A 278 16.83 -6.31 -1.98
C GLY A 278 17.35 -5.52 -3.17
N LEU A 279 18.59 -5.04 -3.18
CA LEU A 279 19.12 -4.19 -4.25
C LEU A 279 19.15 -4.89 -5.62
N ALA A 280 19.52 -6.17 -5.69
CA ALA A 280 19.42 -6.95 -6.93
C ALA A 280 17.96 -7.12 -7.39
N GLY A 281 17.00 -7.07 -6.46
CA GLY A 281 15.55 -7.11 -6.75
C GLY A 281 15.10 -6.04 -7.73
N ILE A 282 15.75 -4.85 -7.71
CA ILE A 282 15.46 -3.73 -8.63
C ILE A 282 15.69 -4.14 -10.09
N TYR A 283 16.62 -5.07 -10.38
CA TYR A 283 16.85 -5.64 -11.72
C TYR A 283 16.15 -6.99 -11.92
N VAL A 284 16.14 -7.85 -10.90
CA VAL A 284 15.58 -9.22 -10.95
C VAL A 284 14.07 -9.20 -11.17
N SER A 285 13.33 -8.34 -10.47
CA SER A 285 11.88 -8.17 -10.62
C SER A 285 11.45 -7.84 -12.06
N PRO A 286 11.96 -6.77 -12.70
CA PRO A 286 11.61 -6.45 -14.08
C PRO A 286 12.14 -7.49 -15.08
N TYR A 287 13.26 -8.15 -14.80
CA TYR A 287 13.75 -9.25 -15.64
C TYR A 287 12.86 -10.50 -15.59
N TYR A 288 12.40 -10.89 -14.39
CA TYR A 288 11.46 -11.98 -14.20
C TYR A 288 10.11 -11.67 -14.88
N THR A 289 9.55 -10.48 -14.65
CA THR A 289 8.26 -10.06 -15.24
C THR A 289 8.34 -9.97 -16.77
N ALA A 290 9.44 -9.47 -17.34
CA ALA A 290 9.69 -9.52 -18.78
C ALA A 290 9.82 -10.96 -19.31
N THR A 291 10.36 -11.89 -18.52
CA THR A 291 10.48 -13.31 -18.88
C THR A 291 9.12 -14.02 -18.87
N GLU A 292 8.25 -13.74 -17.90
CA GLU A 292 6.86 -14.24 -17.90
C GLU A 292 6.05 -13.68 -19.08
N VAL A 293 6.25 -12.41 -19.47
CA VAL A 293 5.64 -11.81 -20.66
C VAL A 293 6.03 -12.55 -21.94
N GLU A 294 7.29 -12.96 -22.10
CA GLU A 294 7.72 -13.73 -23.28
C GLU A 294 7.18 -15.16 -23.26
N LEU A 295 7.01 -15.78 -22.07
CA LEU A 295 6.30 -17.05 -21.93
C LEU A 295 4.84 -16.91 -22.38
N TYR A 296 4.12 -15.87 -21.92
CA TYR A 296 2.76 -15.61 -22.34
C TYR A 296 2.67 -15.39 -23.87
N ALA A 297 3.57 -14.61 -24.46
CA ALA A 297 3.60 -14.37 -25.90
C ALA A 297 3.79 -15.67 -26.71
N PHE A 298 4.62 -16.60 -26.23
CA PHE A 298 4.76 -17.93 -26.84
C PHE A 298 3.47 -18.75 -26.71
N LEU A 299 2.92 -18.88 -25.50
CA LEU A 299 1.72 -19.68 -25.24
C LEU A 299 0.50 -19.14 -25.97
N ARG A 300 0.39 -17.81 -26.10
CA ARG A 300 -0.64 -17.11 -26.90
C ARG A 300 -0.55 -17.47 -28.38
N LYS A 301 0.65 -17.44 -28.97
CA LYS A 301 0.87 -17.84 -30.37
C LYS A 301 0.40 -19.28 -30.59
N GLU A 302 0.87 -20.21 -29.77
CA GLU A 302 0.44 -21.63 -29.81
C GLU A 302 -1.08 -21.79 -29.61
N TYR A 303 -1.72 -20.97 -28.76
CA TYR A 303 -3.16 -21.04 -28.50
C TYR A 303 -4.02 -20.61 -29.70
N ILE A 304 -3.58 -19.55 -30.41
CA ILE A 304 -4.25 -19.01 -31.59
C ILE A 304 -4.03 -19.89 -32.82
N GLU A 305 -2.80 -20.37 -33.04
CA GLU A 305 -2.47 -21.30 -34.15
C GLU A 305 -3.31 -22.58 -34.08
N ASN A 306 -3.55 -23.10 -32.88
CA ASN A 306 -4.41 -24.26 -32.64
C ASN A 306 -5.91 -23.93 -32.52
N LYS A 307 -6.34 -22.68 -32.77
CA LYS A 307 -7.74 -22.21 -32.71
C LYS A 307 -8.53 -22.66 -31.46
N LYS A 308 -7.86 -22.68 -30.30
CA LYS A 308 -8.44 -23.17 -29.02
C LYS A 308 -9.54 -22.22 -28.50
N TYR A 309 -10.35 -22.69 -27.55
CA TYR A 309 -11.58 -22.00 -27.11
C TYR A 309 -11.39 -20.49 -26.84
N GLY A 310 -12.14 -19.64 -27.56
CA GLY A 310 -12.10 -18.20 -27.35
C GLY A 310 -10.77 -17.55 -27.75
N TYR A 311 -9.99 -18.14 -28.65
CA TYR A 311 -8.78 -17.53 -29.21
C TYR A 311 -9.02 -16.11 -29.77
N GLU A 312 -10.23 -15.85 -30.28
CA GLU A 312 -10.70 -14.54 -30.79
C GLU A 312 -10.79 -13.44 -29.71
N LEU A 313 -10.78 -13.81 -28.43
CA LEU A 313 -10.73 -12.88 -27.30
C LEU A 313 -9.30 -12.33 -27.06
N LEU A 314 -8.30 -12.94 -27.70
CA LEU A 314 -6.88 -12.53 -27.69
C LEU A 314 -6.62 -11.63 -28.91
N ASN A 315 -7.24 -10.44 -28.90
CA ASN A 315 -7.46 -9.62 -30.09
C ASN A 315 -6.50 -8.42 -30.24
N ASP A 316 -5.53 -8.23 -29.34
CA ASP A 316 -4.55 -7.14 -29.45
C ASP A 316 -3.35 -7.56 -30.30
N THR A 317 -3.53 -7.58 -31.63
CA THR A 317 -2.50 -8.02 -32.60
C THR A 317 -1.24 -7.15 -32.55
N LYS A 318 -1.40 -5.85 -32.27
CA LYS A 318 -0.35 -4.82 -32.21
C LYS A 318 0.74 -5.11 -31.17
N LEU A 319 0.44 -5.87 -30.12
CA LEU A 319 1.44 -6.33 -29.14
C LEU A 319 2.38 -7.43 -29.68
N TYR A 320 2.11 -7.96 -30.87
CA TYR A 320 2.80 -9.12 -31.46
C TYR A 320 3.24 -8.92 -32.92
N GLU A 321 2.67 -7.96 -33.65
CA GLU A 321 3.12 -7.51 -34.97
C GLU A 321 4.62 -7.13 -34.96
N GLU A 322 5.40 -7.66 -35.91
CA GLU A 322 6.82 -7.31 -36.05
C GLU A 322 7.00 -5.95 -36.74
N ASN A 323 7.91 -5.12 -36.23
CA ASN A 323 8.18 -3.75 -36.69
C ASN A 323 6.92 -2.86 -36.81
N PRO A 324 6.16 -2.62 -35.72
CA PRO A 324 5.19 -1.53 -35.72
C PRO A 324 5.93 -0.22 -35.95
N GLY A 325 5.56 0.53 -37.00
CA GLY A 325 6.26 1.75 -37.45
C GLY A 325 6.19 2.96 -36.51
N THR A 326 5.93 2.73 -35.22
CA THR A 326 5.74 3.74 -34.17
C THR A 326 6.59 3.38 -32.95
N ALA A 327 7.32 4.34 -32.39
CA ALA A 327 8.24 4.08 -31.26
C ALA A 327 7.54 3.73 -29.93
N SER A 328 6.23 3.95 -29.84
CA SER A 328 5.37 3.70 -28.68
C SER A 328 4.03 3.13 -29.12
N TYR A 329 3.45 2.23 -28.32
CA TYR A 329 2.21 1.51 -28.65
C TYR A 329 1.08 2.45 -29.15
N PRO A 330 0.55 2.26 -30.37
CA PRO A 330 -0.48 3.11 -30.97
C PRO A 330 -1.86 2.71 -30.44
N ASP A 331 -2.09 3.05 -29.16
CA ASP A 331 -3.40 3.00 -28.54
C ASP A 331 -4.31 4.03 -29.22
N ALA A 332 -5.39 3.57 -29.85
CA ALA A 332 -6.47 4.46 -30.30
C ALA A 332 -7.09 5.23 -29.12
N PHE A 333 -6.80 4.80 -27.89
CA PHE A 333 -7.01 5.54 -26.65
C PHE A 333 -5.70 6.13 -26.13
N GLU A 334 -5.12 7.01 -26.94
CA GLU A 334 -4.58 8.28 -26.45
C GLU A 334 -5.49 8.88 -25.37
N PHE A 335 -4.97 9.84 -24.59
CA PHE A 335 -5.86 10.66 -23.79
C PHE A 335 -6.73 11.52 -24.72
N GLU A 336 -7.88 10.96 -25.08
CA GLU A 336 -9.15 11.67 -24.99
C GLU A 336 -9.12 12.38 -23.63
N ARG A 337 -8.68 13.65 -23.63
CA ARG A 337 -8.81 14.57 -22.51
C ARG A 337 -10.28 14.92 -22.40
N LYS A 338 -11.07 13.92 -22.00
CA LYS A 338 -11.95 14.05 -20.83
C LYS A 338 -11.08 14.54 -19.68
N LYS A 339 -10.73 15.84 -19.75
CA LYS A 339 -10.76 16.73 -18.60
C LYS A 339 -11.95 16.23 -17.80
N ILE A 340 -11.71 15.71 -16.60
CA ILE A 340 -12.81 15.42 -15.68
C ILE A 340 -13.65 16.70 -15.72
N LYS A 341 -14.94 16.62 -16.06
CA LYS A 341 -15.84 17.77 -16.04
C LYS A 341 -16.12 18.07 -14.56
N ILE A 342 -15.06 18.51 -13.89
CA ILE A 342 -15.03 19.11 -12.57
C ILE A 342 -15.87 20.35 -12.76
N ASP A 343 -17.12 20.26 -12.35
CA ASP A 343 -17.97 21.41 -12.33
C ASP A 343 -17.54 22.28 -11.16
N TYR A 344 -16.54 23.12 -11.41
CA TYR A 344 -16.06 24.15 -10.49
C TYR A 344 -17.18 25.14 -10.09
N ASN A 345 -18.28 25.18 -10.85
CA ASN A 345 -19.45 25.97 -10.54
C ASN A 345 -20.53 25.18 -9.78
N LYS A 346 -20.31 23.90 -9.46
CA LYS A 346 -21.31 23.07 -8.79
C LYS A 346 -21.59 23.62 -7.40
N ASN A 347 -22.76 24.20 -7.23
CA ASN A 347 -23.30 24.55 -5.93
C ASN A 347 -23.72 23.25 -5.24
N TYR A 348 -22.91 22.78 -4.29
CA TYR A 348 -23.27 21.68 -3.41
C TYR A 348 -24.43 22.09 -2.50
N GLU A 349 -25.43 21.22 -2.37
CA GLU A 349 -26.56 21.43 -1.45
C GLU A 349 -26.08 21.51 0.01
N LEU A 350 -26.79 22.26 0.86
CA LEU A 350 -26.44 22.38 2.29
C LEU A 350 -26.41 21.00 2.98
N THR A 351 -27.33 20.10 2.62
CA THR A 351 -27.36 18.71 3.09
C THR A 351 -26.11 17.93 2.65
N SER A 352 -25.68 18.05 1.39
CA SER A 352 -24.43 17.44 0.93
C SER A 352 -23.20 17.97 1.68
N ILE A 353 -23.17 19.27 1.99
CA ILE A 353 -22.06 19.88 2.74
C ILE A 353 -22.02 19.34 4.18
N ILE A 354 -23.17 19.22 4.86
CA ILE A 354 -23.28 18.61 6.19
C ILE A 354 -22.88 17.13 6.16
N LEU A 355 -23.34 16.37 5.16
CA LEU A 355 -22.96 14.96 5.01
C LEU A 355 -21.47 14.79 4.67
N PHE A 356 -20.86 15.71 3.94
CA PHE A 356 -19.41 15.72 3.72
C PHE A 356 -18.64 15.94 5.02
N PHE A 357 -19.06 16.88 5.88
CA PHE A 357 -18.44 17.06 7.20
C PHE A 357 -18.37 15.71 7.96
N PHE A 358 -19.49 15.01 8.08
CA PHE A 358 -19.52 13.72 8.78
C PHE A 358 -18.75 12.60 8.07
N ILE A 359 -18.84 12.48 6.75
CA ILE A 359 -18.09 11.47 5.99
C ILE A 359 -16.58 11.67 6.15
N PHE A 360 -16.08 12.90 6.03
CA PHE A 360 -14.65 13.18 6.15
C PHE A 360 -14.16 13.16 7.60
N SER A 361 -14.98 13.54 8.59
CA SER A 361 -14.66 13.34 10.01
C SER A 361 -14.57 11.85 10.38
N PHE A 362 -15.46 11.00 9.87
CA PHE A 362 -15.42 9.54 10.09
C PHE A 362 -14.24 8.87 9.38
N VAL A 363 -13.92 9.27 8.13
CA VAL A 363 -12.72 8.79 7.41
C VAL A 363 -11.44 9.27 8.08
N GLY A 364 -11.39 10.49 8.60
CA GLY A 364 -10.28 11.02 9.40
C GLY A 364 -10.09 10.27 10.72
N TRP A 365 -11.18 9.92 11.39
CA TRP A 365 -11.16 9.06 12.58
C TRP A 365 -10.65 7.65 12.28
N LEU A 366 -11.18 6.99 11.23
CA LEU A 366 -10.66 5.69 10.78
C LEU A 366 -9.16 5.75 10.45
N TRP A 367 -8.70 6.86 9.84
CA TRP A 367 -7.30 7.06 9.51
C TRP A 367 -6.42 7.21 10.75
N GLU A 368 -6.77 8.08 11.70
CA GLU A 368 -6.01 8.24 12.95
C GLU A 368 -6.00 6.96 13.80
N VAL A 369 -7.15 6.30 13.96
CA VAL A 369 -7.25 5.05 14.73
C VAL A 369 -6.44 3.94 14.07
N ALA A 370 -6.48 3.82 12.73
CA ALA A 370 -5.62 2.89 12.00
C ALA A 370 -4.13 3.25 12.13
N LEU A 371 -3.75 4.53 12.02
CA LEU A 371 -2.37 4.97 12.21
C LEU A 371 -1.86 4.62 13.61
N TYR A 372 -2.63 4.89 14.67
CA TYR A 372 -2.21 4.58 16.04
C TYR A 372 -2.12 3.06 16.28
N LEU A 373 -3.08 2.30 15.75
CA LEU A 373 -3.07 0.84 15.79
C LEU A 373 -1.84 0.25 15.08
N PHE A 374 -1.48 0.74 13.88
CA PHE A 374 -0.35 0.22 13.12
C PHE A 374 1.02 0.76 13.56
N ARG A 375 1.09 1.98 14.13
CA ARG A 375 2.35 2.65 14.53
C ARG A 375 2.76 2.41 15.98
N ASP A 376 1.79 2.27 16.88
CA ASP A 376 2.05 2.19 18.32
C ASP A 376 1.51 0.87 18.92
N GLY A 377 0.64 0.17 18.18
CA GLY A 377 0.11 -1.16 18.56
C GLY A 377 -1.15 -1.12 19.43
N ILE A 378 -1.62 0.07 19.79
CA ILE A 378 -2.70 0.28 20.75
C ILE A 378 -3.97 0.71 20.00
N LEU A 379 -5.08 -0.02 20.20
CA LEU A 379 -6.39 0.41 19.71
C LEU A 379 -6.92 1.52 20.63
N VAL A 380 -6.73 2.77 20.22
CA VAL A 380 -7.18 3.96 20.96
C VAL A 380 -8.26 4.68 20.17
N ASN A 381 -9.32 5.14 20.84
CA ASN A 381 -10.27 6.08 20.25
C ASN A 381 -9.57 7.45 20.09
N ARG A 382 -9.18 7.81 18.86
CA ARG A 382 -8.44 9.05 18.59
C ARG A 382 -9.40 10.22 18.44
N GLY A 383 -9.02 11.40 18.95
CA GLY A 383 -9.76 12.65 18.77
C GLY A 383 -10.25 13.27 20.07
N THR A 384 -10.81 14.48 19.97
CA THR A 384 -11.29 15.31 21.09
C THR A 384 -12.70 14.95 21.58
N LEU A 385 -13.31 13.91 21.01
CA LEU A 385 -14.72 13.54 21.13
C LEU A 385 -14.84 12.02 21.25
N TYR A 386 -15.88 11.50 21.92
CA TYR A 386 -16.02 10.05 22.14
C TYR A 386 -16.57 9.30 20.92
N GLY A 387 -17.37 9.94 20.08
CA GLY A 387 -17.90 9.32 18.86
C GLY A 387 -16.87 9.19 17.73
N PRO A 388 -17.17 8.42 16.68
CA PRO A 388 -16.23 8.08 15.62
C PRO A 388 -16.04 9.22 14.60
N TRP A 389 -15.54 10.37 15.06
CA TRP A 389 -15.32 11.56 14.23
C TRP A 389 -14.13 12.40 14.71
N LEU A 390 -13.26 12.79 13.77
CA LEU A 390 -12.34 13.92 13.97
C LEU A 390 -12.86 15.15 13.21
N PRO A 391 -13.40 16.17 13.91
CA PRO A 391 -13.94 17.37 13.27
C PRO A 391 -12.97 18.08 12.32
N ILE A 392 -11.66 18.03 12.58
CA ILE A 392 -10.64 18.70 11.75
C ILE A 392 -10.64 18.23 10.28
N TYR A 393 -10.78 16.92 10.03
CA TYR A 393 -10.82 16.36 8.68
C TYR A 393 -12.14 16.75 7.95
N GLY A 394 -13.27 16.72 8.66
CA GLY A 394 -14.56 17.20 8.16
C GLY A 394 -14.57 18.69 7.85
N THR A 395 -14.03 19.51 8.75
CA THR A 395 -13.91 20.98 8.62
C THR A 395 -13.01 21.36 7.45
N GLY A 396 -11.87 20.70 7.27
CA GLY A 396 -10.98 20.92 6.13
C GLY A 396 -11.70 20.74 4.79
N CYS A 397 -12.35 19.58 4.58
CA CYS A 397 -13.14 19.35 3.37
C CYS A 397 -14.30 20.36 3.23
N THR A 398 -15.01 20.64 4.33
CA THR A 398 -16.18 21.53 4.34
C THR A 398 -15.81 22.95 3.93
N LEU A 399 -14.71 23.49 4.48
CA LEU A 399 -14.25 24.83 4.14
C LEU A 399 -13.74 24.92 2.70
N ILE A 400 -13.02 23.90 2.20
CA ILE A 400 -12.62 23.82 0.79
C ILE A 400 -13.85 23.83 -0.13
N VAL A 401 -14.89 23.07 0.19
CA VAL A 401 -16.14 23.01 -0.59
C VAL A 401 -16.90 24.34 -0.53
N LEU A 402 -17.00 24.98 0.65
CA LEU A 402 -17.58 26.32 0.80
C LEU A 402 -16.81 27.39 0.02
N LEU A 403 -15.47 27.32 -0.01
CA LEU A 403 -14.64 28.26 -0.75
C LEU A 403 -14.85 28.18 -2.28
N THR A 404 -15.36 27.07 -2.82
CA THR A 404 -15.76 27.00 -4.24
C THR A 404 -16.90 27.95 -4.60
N LYS A 405 -17.70 28.41 -3.62
CA LYS A 405 -18.77 29.41 -3.83
C LYS A 405 -18.20 30.78 -4.23
N PHE A 406 -17.00 31.15 -3.76
CA PHE A 406 -16.38 32.44 -4.09
C PHE A 406 -15.66 32.41 -5.45
N LYS A 407 -16.05 33.32 -6.36
CA LYS A 407 -15.52 33.40 -7.74
C LYS A 407 -13.98 33.49 -7.81
N LYS A 408 -13.33 34.18 -6.85
CA LYS A 408 -11.86 34.34 -6.79
C LYS A 408 -11.14 33.02 -6.47
N PHE A 409 -11.54 32.34 -5.38
CA PHE A 409 -11.02 31.01 -5.02
C PHE A 409 -11.31 29.98 -6.13
N ARG A 410 -12.52 29.99 -6.70
CA ARG A 410 -12.88 29.14 -7.84
C ARG A 410 -11.96 29.30 -9.06
N LYS A 411 -11.41 30.50 -9.32
CA LYS A 411 -10.41 30.72 -10.38
C LYS A 411 -9.09 30.03 -10.04
N MET A 412 -8.66 30.07 -8.78
CA MET A 412 -7.43 29.42 -8.29
C MET A 412 -7.53 27.89 -8.36
N LEU A 413 -8.68 27.33 -7.95
CA LEU A 413 -8.95 25.89 -7.91
C LEU A 413 -8.94 25.20 -9.30
N LYS A 414 -8.92 25.96 -10.40
CA LYS A 414 -8.79 25.42 -11.77
C LYS A 414 -7.38 24.91 -12.11
N ASN A 415 -6.37 25.28 -11.34
CA ASN A 415 -5.00 24.81 -11.51
C ASN A 415 -4.64 23.82 -10.37
N PRO A 416 -4.28 22.55 -10.66
CA PRO A 416 -3.93 21.58 -9.62
C PRO A 416 -2.79 21.99 -8.69
N PHE A 417 -1.76 22.65 -9.20
CA PHE A 417 -0.62 23.10 -8.37
C PHE A 417 -1.02 24.24 -7.42
N LEU A 418 -1.87 25.16 -7.89
CA LEU A 418 -2.38 26.26 -7.07
C LEU A 418 -3.45 25.77 -6.08
N THR A 419 -4.23 24.76 -6.46
CA THR A 419 -5.16 24.05 -5.57
C THR A 419 -4.40 23.39 -4.43
N PHE A 420 -3.38 22.61 -4.75
CA PHE A 420 -2.47 21.99 -3.78
C PHE A 420 -1.93 23.02 -2.77
N GLY A 421 -1.36 24.13 -3.23
CA GLY A 421 -0.80 25.16 -2.36
C GLY A 421 -1.85 25.86 -1.47
N VAL A 422 -3.02 26.21 -2.02
CA VAL A 422 -4.11 26.83 -1.26
C VAL A 422 -4.70 25.88 -0.22
N VAL A 423 -4.92 24.62 -0.60
CA VAL A 423 -5.43 23.56 0.30
C VAL A 423 -4.43 23.27 1.42
N MET A 424 -3.14 23.13 1.08
CA MET A 424 -2.04 22.91 2.03
C MET A 424 -2.01 24.01 3.08
N PHE A 425 -1.96 25.28 2.65
CA PHE A 425 -1.93 26.43 3.56
C PHE A 425 -3.19 26.51 4.43
N LEU A 426 -4.37 26.32 3.84
CA LEU A 426 -5.65 26.37 4.54
C LEU A 426 -5.78 25.28 5.62
N CYS A 427 -5.45 24.03 5.30
CA CYS A 427 -5.53 22.94 6.27
C CYS A 427 -4.53 23.13 7.41
N SER A 428 -3.30 23.56 7.08
CA SER A 428 -2.27 23.87 8.08
C SER A 428 -2.66 25.05 8.99
N ALA A 429 -3.32 26.07 8.46
CA ALA A 429 -3.84 27.18 9.25
C ALA A 429 -4.96 26.73 10.21
N ILE A 430 -5.86 25.85 9.76
CA ILE A 430 -6.89 25.24 10.62
C ILE A 430 -6.23 24.37 11.70
N GLU A 431 -5.28 23.52 11.34
CA GLU A 431 -4.56 22.63 12.26
C GLU A 431 -3.82 23.42 13.34
N TYR A 432 -3.05 24.44 12.95
CA TYR A 432 -2.37 25.33 13.89
C TYR A 432 -3.35 26.03 14.84
N ALA A 433 -4.41 26.63 14.28
CA ALA A 433 -5.42 27.35 15.07
C ALA A 433 -6.20 26.41 16.01
N THR A 434 -6.50 25.18 15.58
CA THR A 434 -7.21 24.18 16.40
C THR A 434 -6.32 23.69 17.53
N SER A 435 -5.05 23.35 17.24
CA SER A 435 -4.05 22.98 18.26
C SER A 435 -3.86 24.10 19.29
N TRP A 436 -3.68 25.35 18.83
CA TRP A 436 -3.51 26.51 19.70
C TRP A 436 -4.76 26.78 20.55
N TYR A 437 -5.96 26.76 19.96
CA TYR A 437 -7.20 27.02 20.67
C TYR A 437 -7.45 25.98 21.78
N ILE A 438 -7.27 24.69 21.50
CA ILE A 438 -7.47 23.64 22.50
C ILE A 438 -6.44 23.78 23.63
N GLU A 439 -5.17 24.01 23.31
CA GLU A 439 -4.11 24.13 24.31
C GLU A 439 -4.33 25.36 25.22
N VAL A 440 -4.74 26.51 24.67
CA VAL A 440 -5.03 27.72 25.45
C VAL A 440 -6.31 27.61 26.27
N THR A 441 -7.32 26.86 25.81
CA THR A 441 -8.60 26.72 26.54
C THR A 441 -8.67 25.55 27.52
N THR A 442 -7.79 24.54 27.38
CA THR A 442 -7.85 23.31 28.18
C THR A 442 -6.52 22.84 28.77
N GLY A 443 -5.38 23.39 28.34
CA GLY A 443 -4.05 22.89 28.71
C GLY A 443 -3.66 21.54 28.09
N ILE A 444 -4.48 20.98 27.19
CA ILE A 444 -4.30 19.66 26.59
C ILE A 444 -3.74 19.77 25.17
N ARG A 445 -2.80 18.89 24.81
CA ARG A 445 -2.29 18.75 23.44
C ARG A 445 -2.66 17.36 22.88
N TYR A 446 -3.40 17.31 21.77
CA TYR A 446 -3.89 16.06 21.14
C TYR A 446 -2.98 15.49 20.04
N TRP A 447 -2.04 16.30 19.56
CA TRP A 447 -0.97 15.92 18.63
C TRP A 447 0.23 16.85 18.82
N ASP A 448 1.43 16.30 18.61
CA ASP A 448 2.68 17.05 18.69
C ASP A 448 3.63 16.58 17.59
N TYR A 449 4.18 17.55 16.85
CA TYR A 449 5.15 17.36 15.76
C TYR A 449 6.54 17.92 16.10
N THR A 450 6.82 18.21 17.37
CA THR A 450 8.13 18.69 17.83
C THR A 450 9.23 17.69 17.43
N GLY A 451 10.20 18.16 16.64
CA GLY A 451 11.28 17.34 16.08
C GLY A 451 11.01 16.79 14.67
N VAL A 452 9.79 16.94 14.13
CA VAL A 452 9.50 16.65 12.72
C VAL A 452 10.03 17.77 11.81
N PHE A 453 10.39 17.43 10.58
CA PHE A 453 10.98 18.38 9.62
C PHE A 453 10.04 19.57 9.33
N LEU A 454 10.57 20.78 9.52
CA LEU A 454 9.84 22.05 9.40
C LEU A 454 8.50 22.04 10.17
N ASN A 455 8.54 21.61 11.44
CA ASN A 455 7.46 21.83 12.38
C ASN A 455 7.41 23.29 12.88
N ILE A 456 6.22 23.76 13.25
CA ILE A 456 6.03 25.10 13.86
C ILE A 456 5.34 24.93 15.22
N ASN A 457 6.07 25.24 16.29
CA ASN A 457 5.64 25.10 17.70
C ASN A 457 5.10 23.71 18.07
N GLY A 458 5.49 22.65 17.33
CA GLY A 458 4.92 21.31 17.44
C GLY A 458 3.47 21.17 16.94
N ARG A 459 2.82 22.24 16.45
CA ARG A 459 1.38 22.23 16.11
C ARG A 459 1.07 21.71 14.71
N ILE A 460 1.97 21.98 13.77
CA ILE A 460 1.90 21.57 12.35
C ILE A 460 3.29 21.14 11.88
N CYS A 461 3.37 20.37 10.79
CA CYS A 461 4.63 19.96 10.17
C CYS A 461 4.55 20.01 8.63
N LEU A 462 5.68 20.23 7.92
CA LEU A 462 5.64 20.32 6.46
C LEU A 462 5.14 19.02 5.81
N GLU A 463 5.55 17.85 6.32
CA GLU A 463 5.10 16.56 5.80
C GLU A 463 3.56 16.43 5.89
N CYS A 464 3.02 16.81 7.05
CA CYS A 464 1.59 16.90 7.37
C CYS A 464 0.87 17.82 6.36
N SER A 465 1.38 19.03 6.18
CA SER A 465 0.90 20.03 5.23
C SER A 465 0.88 19.51 3.78
N LEU A 466 1.95 18.85 3.32
CA LEU A 466 2.04 18.25 1.99
C LEU A 466 0.98 17.15 1.80
N PHE A 467 0.75 16.30 2.81
CA PHE A 467 -0.33 15.30 2.78
C PHE A 467 -1.71 15.93 2.70
N PHE A 468 -2.01 16.98 3.48
CA PHE A 468 -3.27 17.72 3.35
C PHE A 468 -3.43 18.37 1.98
N GLY A 469 -2.36 18.95 1.42
CA GLY A 469 -2.32 19.48 0.06
C GLY A 469 -2.70 18.44 -1.00
N LEU A 470 -2.12 17.23 -0.94
CA LEU A 470 -2.44 16.12 -1.84
C LEU A 470 -3.86 15.61 -1.63
N GLY A 471 -4.25 15.34 -0.37
CA GLY A 471 -5.53 14.77 0.01
C GLY A 471 -6.71 15.69 -0.30
N GLY A 472 -6.60 16.98 0.00
CA GLY A 472 -7.64 17.96 -0.33
C GLY A 472 -7.71 18.28 -1.83
N ALA A 473 -6.60 18.27 -2.57
CA ALA A 473 -6.63 18.35 -4.04
C ALA A 473 -7.32 17.11 -4.65
N LEU A 474 -7.01 15.90 -4.17
CA LEU A 474 -7.70 14.66 -4.51
C LEU A 474 -9.20 14.74 -4.19
N CYS A 475 -9.56 15.36 -3.06
CA CYS A 475 -10.94 15.59 -2.68
C CYS A 475 -11.67 16.51 -3.66
N VAL A 476 -11.11 17.68 -3.97
CA VAL A 476 -11.68 18.66 -4.93
C VAL A 476 -11.92 18.03 -6.31
N TYR A 477 -10.96 17.24 -6.79
CA TYR A 477 -10.98 16.74 -8.17
C TYR A 477 -11.67 15.39 -8.37
N ILE A 478 -11.73 14.54 -7.34
CA ILE A 478 -12.24 13.17 -7.45
C ILE A 478 -13.28 12.87 -6.37
N VAL A 479 -12.95 13.02 -5.08
CA VAL A 479 -13.79 12.48 -4.00
C VAL A 479 -15.10 13.25 -3.82
N ALA A 480 -15.09 14.58 -3.68
CA ALA A 480 -16.31 15.37 -3.51
C ALA A 480 -17.26 15.29 -4.73
N PRO A 481 -16.77 15.39 -5.99
CA PRO A 481 -17.62 15.14 -7.17
C PRO A 481 -18.20 13.72 -7.24
N PHE A 482 -17.47 12.71 -6.77
CA PHE A 482 -17.95 11.33 -6.70
C PHE A 482 -19.00 11.14 -5.60
N LEU A 483 -18.73 11.59 -4.37
CA LEU A 483 -19.66 11.49 -3.24
C LEU A 483 -20.98 12.22 -3.57
N GLU A 484 -20.91 13.45 -4.07
CA GLU A 484 -22.08 14.22 -4.51
C GLU A 484 -22.93 13.46 -5.54
N ARG A 485 -22.30 12.81 -6.54
CA ARG A 485 -23.03 12.01 -7.54
C ARG A 485 -23.77 10.80 -6.92
N ASN A 486 -23.30 10.29 -5.79
CA ASN A 486 -23.98 9.22 -5.06
C ASN A 486 -25.05 9.78 -4.10
N LEU A 487 -24.78 10.87 -3.38
CA LEU A 487 -25.75 11.55 -2.51
C LEU A 487 -26.96 12.10 -3.30
N GLN A 488 -26.76 12.57 -4.53
CA GLN A 488 -27.83 13.00 -5.43
C GLN A 488 -28.77 11.86 -5.89
N ARG A 489 -28.48 10.59 -5.57
CA ARG A 489 -29.44 9.48 -5.74
C ARG A 489 -30.39 9.29 -4.55
N LEU A 490 -30.09 9.90 -3.41
CA LEU A 490 -30.89 9.79 -2.18
C LEU A 490 -32.02 10.82 -2.20
N THR A 491 -33.19 10.45 -1.69
CA THR A 491 -34.32 11.38 -1.60
C THR A 491 -34.01 12.54 -0.64
N ASN A 492 -34.56 13.72 -0.90
CA ASN A 492 -34.31 14.90 -0.05
C ASN A 492 -34.78 14.67 1.40
N LYS A 493 -35.89 13.94 1.61
CA LYS A 493 -36.35 13.54 2.95
C LYS A 493 -35.28 12.70 3.70
N LEU A 494 -34.67 11.73 3.02
CA LEU A 494 -33.61 10.90 3.62
C LEU A 494 -32.35 11.73 3.94
N LYS A 495 -31.88 12.57 3.00
CA LYS A 495 -30.73 13.46 3.23
C LYS A 495 -30.95 14.37 4.44
N ILE A 496 -32.13 14.98 4.57
CA ILE A 496 -32.48 15.85 5.70
C ILE A 496 -32.53 15.06 7.01
N SER A 497 -33.17 13.89 7.02
CA SER A 497 -33.23 13.02 8.21
C SER A 497 -31.84 12.59 8.69
N MET A 498 -30.94 12.22 7.77
CA MET A 498 -29.54 11.91 8.09
C MET A 498 -28.79 13.13 8.64
N CYS A 499 -28.97 14.32 8.07
CA CYS A 499 -28.35 15.55 8.58
C CYS A 499 -28.81 15.85 10.02
N ILE A 500 -30.11 15.76 10.30
CA ILE A 500 -30.67 16.03 11.63
C ILE A 500 -30.14 15.01 12.65
N ALA A 501 -30.21 13.71 12.34
CA ALA A 501 -29.72 12.67 13.25
C ALA A 501 -28.23 12.82 13.55
N LEU A 502 -27.38 13.04 12.55
CA LEU A 502 -25.94 13.20 12.74
C LEU A 502 -25.60 14.49 13.50
N LEU A 503 -26.28 15.61 13.23
CA LEU A 503 -26.08 16.87 13.95
C LEU A 503 -26.50 16.76 15.43
N LEU A 504 -27.60 16.06 15.73
CA LEU A 504 -28.04 15.84 17.11
C LEU A 504 -27.04 14.97 17.88
N ILE A 505 -26.64 13.82 17.34
CA ILE A 505 -25.69 12.90 17.98
C ILE A 505 -24.33 13.58 18.20
N PHE A 506 -23.82 14.27 17.17
CA PHE A 506 -22.56 15.01 17.25
C PHE A 506 -22.65 16.19 18.24
N GLY A 507 -23.79 16.86 18.32
CA GLY A 507 -24.05 17.90 19.30
C GLY A 507 -24.03 17.37 20.73
N THR A 508 -24.71 16.25 20.99
CA THR A 508 -24.70 15.60 22.32
C THR A 508 -23.31 15.15 22.75
N ASP A 509 -22.52 14.58 21.85
CA ASP A 509 -21.14 14.17 22.14
C ASP A 509 -20.21 15.39 22.31
N SER A 510 -20.39 16.46 21.53
CA SER A 510 -19.63 17.70 21.68
C SER A 510 -19.89 18.38 23.04
N VAL A 511 -21.14 18.39 23.50
CA VAL A 511 -21.49 18.90 24.84
C VAL A 511 -20.96 17.98 25.94
N TYR A 512 -21.12 16.65 25.79
CA TYR A 512 -20.63 15.69 26.78
C TYR A 512 -19.09 15.77 26.93
N SER A 513 -18.37 15.80 25.81
CA SER A 513 -16.91 15.88 25.75
C SER A 513 -16.34 17.22 26.21
N HIS A 514 -17.14 18.29 26.22
CA HIS A 514 -16.75 19.58 26.80
C HIS A 514 -16.70 19.51 28.33
N PHE A 515 -17.66 18.83 28.96
CA PHE A 515 -17.67 18.61 30.41
C PHE A 515 -16.81 17.42 30.85
N HIS A 516 -16.56 16.45 29.97
CA HIS A 516 -15.71 15.29 30.19
C HIS A 516 -14.65 15.22 29.09
N PRO A 517 -13.52 15.96 29.21
CA PRO A 517 -12.48 15.97 28.20
C PRO A 517 -11.98 14.56 27.87
N HIS A 518 -12.04 14.17 26.59
CA HIS A 518 -11.61 12.86 26.12
C HIS A 518 -10.07 12.77 26.12
N VAL A 519 -9.50 12.38 27.26
CA VAL A 519 -8.06 12.29 27.51
C VAL A 519 -7.63 10.88 27.92
N GLY A 520 -6.38 10.52 27.64
CA GLY A 520 -5.82 9.21 27.98
C GLY A 520 -4.54 8.88 27.21
N GLU A 521 -3.91 7.76 27.56
CA GLU A 521 -2.72 7.28 26.86
C GLU A 521 -3.05 7.00 25.39
N GLY A 522 -2.26 7.58 24.49
CA GLY A 522 -2.50 7.56 23.05
C GLY A 522 -3.58 8.51 22.53
N ILE A 523 -4.29 9.25 23.40
CA ILE A 523 -5.24 10.30 23.00
C ILE A 523 -4.56 11.67 23.06
N SER A 524 -3.89 11.98 24.17
CA SER A 524 -3.48 13.34 24.55
C SER A 524 -2.22 13.36 25.42
N SER A 525 -1.48 14.47 25.41
CA SER A 525 -0.43 14.81 26.39
C SER A 525 -0.80 16.04 27.23
N SER A 526 -0.28 16.10 28.46
CA SER A 526 -0.45 17.21 29.41
C SER A 526 0.84 18.02 29.55
N VAL A 527 0.70 19.33 29.80
CA VAL A 527 1.84 20.27 29.80
C VAL A 527 2.74 20.13 31.03
N GLU A 528 2.19 19.76 32.19
CA GLU A 528 2.93 19.70 33.46
C GLU A 528 3.87 18.49 33.61
N ASN A 529 3.76 17.49 32.72
CA ASN A 529 4.71 16.36 32.66
C ASN A 529 5.22 16.17 31.21
N PRO A 530 6.27 16.92 30.79
CA PRO A 530 6.91 16.71 29.49
C PRO A 530 7.64 15.36 29.38
N THR A 531 7.75 14.62 30.47
CA THR A 531 8.46 13.33 30.66
C THR A 531 7.74 12.10 30.07
N LYS A 532 7.03 12.29 28.94
CA LYS A 532 6.75 11.20 28.00
C LYS A 532 6.73 11.71 26.54
N VAL A 533 7.80 12.42 26.15
CA VAL A 533 8.13 12.59 24.72
C VAL A 533 8.14 11.19 24.08
N PRO A 534 7.35 10.92 23.03
CA PRO A 534 7.46 9.67 22.27
C PRO A 534 8.74 9.77 21.43
N ASN A 535 9.88 9.37 22.01
CA ASN A 535 11.24 9.76 21.60
C ASN A 535 11.45 9.85 20.08
N LEU A 536 11.26 11.05 19.54
CA LEU A 536 11.47 11.35 18.11
C LEU A 536 12.96 11.45 17.73
N ILE A 537 13.87 11.30 18.69
CA ILE A 537 15.33 11.37 18.49
C ILE A 537 16.05 10.03 18.80
N GLN A 538 15.42 9.11 19.55
CA GLN A 538 15.53 7.65 19.29
C GLN A 538 14.68 7.24 18.04
N ARG A 539 14.53 8.21 17.13
CA ARG A 539 14.02 8.18 15.75
C ARG A 539 14.70 7.17 14.82
N PHE A 540 16.01 6.99 14.99
CA PHE A 540 16.84 6.11 14.15
C PHE A 540 16.90 4.70 14.76
#